data_AF-A0A0F4R496-F1
#
_entry.id   AF-A0A0F4R496-F1
#
_cell.length_a   1.000
_cell.length_b   1.000
_cell.length_c   1.000
_cell.angle_alpha   90.00
_cell.angle_beta   90.00
_cell.angle_gamma   90.00
#
_symmetry.space_group_name_H-M   'P 1'
#
loop_
_entity.id
_entity.type
_entity.pdbx_description
1 polymer ?
#
loop_
_entity_poly.entity_id
_entity_poly.type
_entity_poly.pdbx_seq_one_letter_code
_entity_poly.pdbx_strand_id
1 'polypeptide(L)'
;MDVPITHWEELMRHARRAFQESAYREALDLNTSALLFSKRHFNQLFELDADRAIAAVLVSYFNAIDNHLALYDFIKARECFDNALSFLISANAKPQISEKQTHAILHGASHLHNEWCRFLKANQNEVSDLKLSAFQASLAALSAQNHHGMSLH
;
A
#
# COMPACT_ATOMS: atom_id res chain seq x y z
N MET A 1 23.04 -7.06 -11.39
CA MET A 1 22.96 -5.64 -10.96
C MET A 1 21.85 -5.57 -9.93
N ASP A 2 22.22 -5.67 -8.65
CA ASP A 2 21.33 -5.39 -7.53
C ASP A 2 21.13 -3.88 -7.51
N VAL A 3 20.01 -3.39 -8.01
CA VAL A 3 19.56 -2.05 -7.62
C VAL A 3 18.88 -2.27 -6.27
N PRO A 4 19.58 -2.05 -5.15
CA PRO A 4 19.07 -2.46 -3.87
C PRO A 4 18.04 -1.42 -3.47
N ILE A 5 17.01 -1.87 -2.79
CA ILE A 5 16.14 -1.14 -1.87
C ILE A 5 16.76 0.06 -1.10
N THR A 6 18.09 0.19 -1.04
CA THR A 6 18.82 1.31 -0.42
C THR A 6 18.38 2.67 -0.93
N HIS A 7 18.12 2.84 -2.23
CA HIS A 7 17.63 4.13 -2.74
C HIS A 7 16.22 4.45 -2.23
N TRP A 8 15.34 3.44 -2.18
CA TRP A 8 14.03 3.58 -1.54
C TRP A 8 14.19 3.91 -0.06
N GLU A 9 15.07 3.23 0.68
CA GLU A 9 15.32 3.48 2.10
C GLU A 9 15.83 4.91 2.36
N GLU A 10 16.67 5.45 1.48
CA GLU A 10 17.13 6.84 1.53
C GLU A 10 15.98 7.83 1.32
N LEU A 11 15.18 7.63 0.27
CA LEU A 11 14.00 8.46 0.01
C LEU A 11 13.03 8.44 1.20
N MET A 12 12.77 7.27 1.77
CA MET A 12 11.89 7.11 2.94
C MET A 12 12.45 7.80 4.19
N ARG A 13 13.79 7.77 4.38
CA ARG A 13 14.45 8.48 5.48
C ARG A 13 14.31 9.99 5.34
N HIS A 14 14.50 10.52 4.13
CA HIS A 14 14.30 11.95 3.86
C HIS A 14 12.83 12.35 3.99
N ALA A 15 11.90 11.54 3.47
CA ALA A 15 10.47 11.79 3.58
C ALA A 15 10.02 11.87 5.04
N ARG A 16 10.52 10.94 5.88
CA ARG A 16 10.25 10.95 7.33
C ARG A 16 10.80 12.20 8.02
N ARG A 17 12.00 12.65 7.64
CA ARG A 17 12.58 13.88 8.18
C ARG A 17 11.73 15.09 7.81
N ALA A 18 11.38 15.23 6.53
CA ALA A 18 10.51 16.31 6.07
C ALA A 18 9.15 16.29 6.79
N PHE A 19 8.57 15.11 7.02
CA PHE A 19 7.34 14.98 7.80
C PHE A 19 7.50 15.50 9.24
N GLN A 20 8.59 15.11 9.93
CA GLN A 20 8.88 15.56 11.29
C GLN A 20 9.12 17.07 11.39
N GLU A 21 9.65 17.67 10.32
CA GLU A 21 9.84 19.12 10.19
C GLU A 21 8.57 19.83 9.69
N SER A 22 7.43 19.14 9.61
CA SER A 22 6.13 19.65 9.09
C SER A 22 6.17 20.12 7.64
N ALA A 23 7.19 19.73 6.88
CA ALA A 23 7.33 19.97 5.44
C ALA A 23 6.54 18.92 4.64
N TYR A 24 5.22 18.83 4.87
CA TYR A 24 4.37 17.74 4.37
C TYR A 24 4.32 17.63 2.83
N ARG A 25 4.45 18.76 2.12
CA ARG A 25 4.52 18.75 0.64
C ARG A 25 5.81 18.13 0.13
N GLU A 26 6.94 18.47 0.73
CA GLU A 26 8.23 17.87 0.40
C GLU A 26 8.23 16.38 0.76
N ALA A 27 7.68 16.02 1.93
CA ALA A 27 7.51 14.63 2.33
C ALA A 27 6.65 13.85 1.32
N LEU A 28 5.59 14.45 0.76
CA LEU A 28 4.78 13.84 -0.30
C LEU A 28 5.58 13.62 -1.59
N ASP A 29 6.38 14.58 -2.02
CA ASP A 29 7.20 14.45 -3.23
C ASP A 29 8.22 13.31 -3.10
N LEU A 30 8.84 13.21 -1.92
CA LEU A 30 9.79 12.14 -1.59
C LEU A 30 9.10 10.77 -1.50
N ASN A 31 7.94 10.67 -0.84
CA ASN A 31 7.15 9.43 -0.77
C ASN A 31 6.64 9.00 -2.16
N THR A 32 6.25 9.96 -3.01
CA THR A 32 5.86 9.70 -4.40
C THR A 32 7.02 9.13 -5.21
N SER A 33 8.21 9.70 -5.04
CA SER A 33 9.44 9.19 -5.66
C SER A 33 9.77 7.77 -5.19
N ALA A 34 9.63 7.50 -3.88
CA ALA A 34 9.82 6.18 -3.31
C ALA A 34 8.80 5.17 -3.87
N LEU A 35 7.53 5.56 -3.99
CA LEU A 35 6.47 4.74 -4.57
C LEU A 35 6.72 4.39 -6.04
N LEU A 36 7.16 5.36 -6.84
CA LEU A 36 7.50 5.14 -8.25
C LEU A 36 8.67 4.15 -8.37
N PHE A 37 9.69 4.32 -7.53
CA PHE A 37 10.82 3.40 -7.48
C PHE A 37 10.39 1.98 -7.09
N SER A 38 9.62 1.82 -6.00
CA SER A 38 9.18 0.50 -5.54
C SER A 38 8.30 -0.20 -6.57
N LYS A 39 7.38 0.52 -7.23
CA LYS A 39 6.58 -0.03 -8.34
C LYS A 39 7.42 -0.43 -9.55
N ARG A 40 8.40 0.39 -9.94
CA ARG A 40 9.29 0.12 -11.08
C ARG A 40 10.09 -1.18 -10.89
N HIS A 41 10.55 -1.41 -9.65
CA HIS A 41 11.36 -2.58 -9.30
C HIS A 41 10.54 -3.73 -8.71
N PHE A 42 9.21 -3.59 -8.63
CA PHE A 42 8.33 -4.51 -7.94
C PHE A 42 8.48 -5.94 -8.45
N ASN A 43 8.38 -6.17 -9.77
CA ASN A 43 8.42 -7.52 -10.32
C ASN A 43 9.72 -8.26 -9.95
N GLN A 44 10.86 -7.58 -10.07
CA GLN A 44 12.15 -8.18 -9.72
C GLN A 44 12.24 -8.50 -8.23
N LEU A 45 11.83 -7.56 -7.36
CA LEU A 45 11.87 -7.77 -5.91
C LEU A 45 10.85 -8.82 -5.48
N PHE A 46 9.69 -8.88 -6.12
CA PHE A 46 8.60 -9.79 -5.76
C PHE A 46 8.92 -11.26 -6.04
N GLU A 47 9.75 -11.54 -7.05
CA GLU A 47 10.27 -12.88 -7.30
C GLU A 47 11.35 -13.30 -6.28
N LEU A 48 12.11 -12.33 -5.75
CA LEU A 48 13.20 -12.59 -4.82
C LEU A 48 12.73 -12.65 -3.35
N ASP A 49 11.90 -11.68 -2.97
CA ASP A 49 11.39 -11.42 -1.62
C ASP A 49 10.04 -10.69 -1.71
N ALA A 50 8.96 -11.48 -1.77
CA ALA A 50 7.60 -10.98 -1.96
C ALA A 50 7.14 -10.06 -0.82
N ASP A 51 7.43 -10.41 0.43
CA ASP A 51 7.06 -9.60 1.59
C ASP A 51 7.72 -8.23 1.54
N ARG A 52 9.03 -8.18 1.25
CA ARG A 52 9.76 -6.92 1.14
C ARG A 52 9.26 -6.06 -0.02
N ALA A 53 8.95 -6.67 -1.16
CA ALA A 53 8.44 -5.96 -2.33
C ALA A 53 7.05 -5.34 -2.06
N ILE A 54 6.14 -6.09 -1.44
CA ILE A 54 4.81 -5.60 -1.06
C ILE A 54 4.93 -4.50 0.01
N ALA A 55 5.75 -4.72 1.04
CA ALA A 55 5.96 -3.73 2.10
C ALA A 55 6.52 -2.41 1.55
N ALA A 56 7.48 -2.44 0.63
CA ALA A 56 8.05 -1.22 0.05
C ALA A 56 6.99 -0.35 -0.67
N VAL A 57 6.03 -0.98 -1.35
CA VAL A 57 4.93 -0.25 -2.00
C VAL A 57 3.91 0.25 -0.97
N LEU A 58 3.48 -0.61 -0.05
CA LEU A 58 2.45 -0.25 0.94
C LEU A 58 2.91 0.82 1.91
N VAL A 59 4.14 0.76 2.41
CA VAL A 59 4.68 1.79 3.32
C VAL A 59 4.77 3.14 2.62
N SER A 60 5.12 3.19 1.33
CA SER A 60 5.08 4.45 0.57
C SER A 60 3.66 5.02 0.44
N TYR A 61 2.64 4.17 0.28
CA TYR A 61 1.24 4.61 0.30
C TYR A 61 0.81 5.09 1.70
N PHE A 62 1.17 4.38 2.77
CA PHE A 62 0.81 4.77 4.14
C PHE A 62 1.42 6.12 4.52
N ASN A 63 2.69 6.34 4.17
CA ASN A 63 3.30 7.64 4.39
C ASN A 63 2.62 8.76 3.58
N ALA A 64 2.16 8.48 2.35
CA ALA A 64 1.39 9.45 1.57
C ALA A 64 0.03 9.74 2.22
N ILE A 65 -0.64 8.72 2.76
CA ILE A 65 -1.88 8.86 3.54
C ILE A 65 -1.65 9.77 4.74
N ASP A 66 -0.62 9.51 5.54
CA ASP A 66 -0.28 10.32 6.72
C ASP A 66 0.00 11.77 6.38
N ASN A 67 0.69 12.04 5.27
CA ASN A 67 0.92 13.40 4.80
C ASN A 67 -0.38 14.10 4.34
N HIS A 68 -1.24 13.39 3.61
CA HIS A 68 -2.53 13.95 3.20
C HIS A 68 -3.41 14.24 4.41
N LEU A 69 -3.40 13.37 5.42
CA LEU A 69 -4.07 13.61 6.70
C LEU A 69 -3.51 14.84 7.42
N ALA A 70 -2.19 15.01 7.48
CA ALA A 70 -1.56 16.19 8.06
C ALA A 70 -1.91 17.50 7.33
N LEU A 71 -2.28 17.40 6.04
CA LEU A 71 -2.75 18.50 5.21
C LEU A 71 -4.28 18.64 5.18
N TYR A 72 -5.03 17.86 5.97
CA TYR A 72 -6.49 17.79 5.96
C TYR A 72 -7.11 17.44 4.59
N ASP A 73 -6.34 16.75 3.73
CA ASP A 73 -6.79 16.30 2.41
C ASP A 73 -7.31 14.85 2.47
N PHE A 74 -8.48 14.68 3.10
CA PHE A 74 -9.09 13.36 3.32
C PHE A 74 -9.46 12.63 2.02
N ILE A 75 -9.75 13.39 0.97
CA ILE A 75 -10.07 12.85 -0.35
C ILE A 75 -8.84 12.14 -0.92
N LYS A 76 -7.68 12.80 -0.94
CA LYS A 76 -6.45 12.17 -1.44
C LYS A 76 -5.92 11.08 -0.53
N ALA A 77 -6.10 11.19 0.79
CA ALA A 77 -5.80 10.09 1.70
C ALA A 77 -6.62 8.84 1.33
N ARG A 78 -7.93 8.99 1.09
CA ARG A 78 -8.81 7.90 0.64
C ARG A 78 -8.43 7.36 -0.74
N GLU A 79 -8.03 8.20 -1.68
CA GLU A 79 -7.52 7.76 -2.99
C GLU A 79 -6.24 6.91 -2.85
N CYS A 80 -5.36 7.24 -1.91
CA CYS A 80 -4.17 6.43 -1.65
C CYS A 80 -4.51 5.02 -1.16
N PHE A 81 -5.56 4.87 -0.33
CA PHE A 81 -6.07 3.54 0.05
C PHE A 81 -6.57 2.75 -1.16
N ASP A 82 -7.41 3.35 -2.00
CA ASP A 82 -7.91 2.72 -3.23
C ASP A 82 -6.76 2.26 -4.15
N ASN A 83 -5.75 3.12 -4.32
CA ASN A 83 -4.58 2.83 -5.14
C ASN A 83 -3.69 1.73 -4.56
N ALA A 84 -3.60 1.63 -3.23
CA ALA A 84 -2.90 0.53 -2.55
C ALA A 84 -3.64 -0.79 -2.74
N LEU A 85 -4.97 -0.80 -2.59
CA LEU A 85 -5.80 -1.99 -2.81
C LEU A 85 -5.74 -2.45 -4.27
N SER A 86 -5.87 -1.52 -5.21
CA SER A 86 -5.77 -1.82 -6.65
C SER A 86 -4.42 -2.45 -7.01
N PHE A 87 -3.34 -1.98 -6.39
CA PHE A 87 -2.02 -2.57 -6.55
C PHE A 87 -1.98 -4.03 -6.06
N LEU A 88 -2.52 -4.33 -4.86
CA LEU A 88 -2.56 -5.69 -4.32
C LEU A 88 -3.40 -6.64 -5.18
N ILE A 89 -4.56 -6.18 -5.65
CA ILE A 89 -5.41 -6.94 -6.58
C ILE A 89 -4.63 -7.25 -7.87
N SER A 90 -3.93 -6.26 -8.42
CA SER A 90 -3.12 -6.44 -9.63
C SER A 90 -1.95 -7.40 -9.41
N ALA A 91 -1.33 -7.38 -8.23
CA ALA A 91 -0.29 -8.33 -7.86
C ALA A 91 -0.84 -9.76 -7.75
N ASN A 92 -2.05 -9.93 -7.19
CA ASN A 92 -2.72 -11.23 -7.05
C ASN A 92 -3.24 -11.80 -8.37
N ALA A 93 -3.54 -10.93 -9.35
CA ALA A 93 -4.02 -11.33 -10.67
C ALA A 93 -2.91 -11.84 -11.60
N LYS A 94 -1.64 -11.78 -11.18
CA LYS A 94 -0.52 -12.28 -11.98
C LYS A 94 -0.62 -13.81 -12.14
N PRO A 95 -0.32 -14.33 -13.34
CA PRO A 95 -0.25 -15.77 -13.53
C PRO A 95 0.93 -16.36 -12.74
N GLN A 96 0.78 -17.59 -12.25
CA GLN A 96 1.86 -18.38 -11.65
C GLN A 96 2.48 -17.78 -10.37
N ILE A 97 1.71 -17.05 -9.57
CA ILE A 97 2.17 -16.63 -8.24
C ILE A 97 2.35 -17.84 -7.33
N SER A 98 3.47 -17.86 -6.60
CA SER A 98 3.76 -18.90 -5.60
C SER A 98 2.95 -18.70 -4.32
N GLU A 99 2.83 -19.75 -3.50
CA GLU A 99 2.15 -19.67 -2.20
C GLU A 99 2.76 -18.58 -1.29
N LYS A 100 4.09 -18.42 -1.30
CA LYS A 100 4.78 -17.35 -0.55
C LYS A 100 4.36 -15.95 -1.03
N GLN A 101 4.27 -15.77 -2.34
CA GLN A 101 3.82 -14.52 -2.94
C GLN A 101 2.36 -14.22 -2.61
N THR A 102 1.49 -15.23 -2.67
CA THR A 102 0.09 -15.13 -2.25
C THR A 102 -0.02 -14.76 -0.77
N HIS A 103 0.77 -15.39 0.10
CA HIS A 103 0.80 -15.07 1.53
C HIS A 103 1.24 -13.62 1.77
N ALA A 104 2.30 -13.15 1.11
CA ALA A 104 2.75 -11.77 1.22
C ALA A 104 1.68 -10.75 0.78
N ILE A 105 0.95 -11.04 -0.29
CA ILE A 105 -0.18 -10.21 -0.76
C ILE A 105 -1.29 -10.16 0.29
N LEU A 106 -1.70 -11.32 0.81
CA LEU A 106 -2.78 -11.40 1.82
C LEU A 106 -2.38 -10.72 3.13
N HIS A 107 -1.14 -10.90 3.55
CA HIS A 107 -0.59 -10.21 4.71
C HIS A 107 -0.60 -8.68 4.50
N GLY A 108 -0.18 -8.21 3.33
CA GLY A 108 -0.29 -6.80 2.95
C GLY A 108 -1.73 -6.29 2.93
N ALA A 109 -2.68 -7.07 2.43
CA ALA A 109 -4.10 -6.74 2.40
C ALA A 109 -4.69 -6.64 3.81
N SER A 110 -4.31 -7.54 4.72
CA SER A 110 -4.70 -7.47 6.13
C SER A 110 -4.18 -6.21 6.81
N HIS A 111 -2.92 -5.83 6.53
CA HIS A 111 -2.38 -4.59 7.08
C HIS A 111 -3.09 -3.35 6.53
N LEU A 112 -3.34 -3.32 5.22
CA LEU A 112 -4.13 -2.26 4.57
C LEU A 112 -5.54 -2.15 5.17
N HIS A 113 -6.19 -3.28 5.46
CA HIS A 113 -7.49 -3.30 6.13
C HIS A 113 -7.43 -2.62 7.50
N ASN A 114 -6.42 -2.94 8.30
CA ASN A 114 -6.26 -2.39 9.64
C ASN A 114 -6.06 -0.87 9.60
N GLU A 115 -5.21 -0.38 8.70
CA GLU A 115 -4.99 1.05 8.52
C GLU A 115 -6.24 1.76 7.98
N TRP A 116 -6.99 1.13 7.08
CA TRP A 116 -8.28 1.66 6.62
C TRP A 116 -9.28 1.82 7.77
N CYS A 117 -9.42 0.80 8.61
CA CYS A 117 -10.31 0.85 9.78
C CYS A 117 -9.88 1.94 10.78
N ARG A 118 -8.57 2.15 10.97
CA ARG A 118 -8.03 3.24 11.80
C ARG A 118 -8.36 4.61 11.20
N PHE A 119 -8.15 4.79 9.90
CA PHE A 119 -8.49 6.01 9.17
C PHE A 119 -9.97 6.37 9.32
N LEU A 120 -10.88 5.41 9.12
CA LEU A 120 -12.32 5.65 9.26
C LEU A 120 -12.71 6.02 10.69
N LYS A 121 -12.16 5.32 11.68
CA LYS A 121 -12.46 5.58 13.09
C LYS A 121 -11.96 6.95 13.54
N ALA A 122 -10.77 7.35 13.09
CA ALA A 122 -10.16 8.62 13.49
C ALA A 122 -10.82 9.83 12.80
N ASN A 123 -11.39 9.65 11.61
CA ASN A 123 -11.84 10.75 10.75
C ASN A 123 -13.33 10.65 10.39
N GLN A 124 -14.14 9.96 11.19
CA GLN A 124 -15.52 9.59 10.87
C GLN A 124 -16.39 10.76 10.39
N ASN A 125 -16.22 11.95 10.97
CA ASN A 125 -16.99 13.15 10.61
C ASN A 125 -16.57 13.74 9.26
N GLU A 126 -15.30 13.59 8.89
CA GLU A 126 -14.73 14.16 7.66
C GLU A 126 -14.93 13.23 6.45
N VAL A 127 -15.18 11.93 6.70
CA VAL A 127 -15.29 10.90 5.67
C VAL A 127 -16.69 10.31 5.53
N SER A 128 -17.68 10.81 6.28
CA SER A 128 -19.07 10.31 6.26
C SER A 128 -19.70 10.36 4.88
N ASP A 129 -19.30 11.34 4.07
CA ASP A 129 -19.85 11.58 2.74
C ASP A 129 -19.09 10.83 1.63
N LEU A 130 -18.00 10.15 1.97
CA LEU A 130 -17.24 9.36 1.01
C LEU A 130 -17.93 8.02 0.75
N LYS A 131 -17.92 7.55 -0.49
CA LYS A 131 -18.44 6.21 -0.85
C LYS A 131 -17.44 5.12 -0.42
N LEU A 132 -17.60 4.62 0.81
CA LEU A 132 -16.65 3.67 1.43
C LEU A 132 -16.93 2.19 1.12
N SER A 133 -18.14 1.85 0.67
CA SER A 133 -18.59 0.45 0.52
C SER A 133 -17.84 -0.33 -0.56
N ALA A 134 -17.42 0.34 -1.64
CA ALA A 134 -16.69 -0.29 -2.73
C ALA A 134 -15.33 -0.85 -2.28
N PHE A 135 -14.60 -0.09 -1.44
CA PHE A 135 -13.30 -0.50 -0.93
C PHE A 135 -13.40 -1.79 -0.11
N GLN A 136 -14.37 -1.85 0.81
CA GLN A 136 -14.59 -3.02 1.67
C GLN A 136 -14.95 -4.27 0.85
N ALA A 137 -15.80 -4.12 -0.17
CA ALA A 137 -16.18 -5.22 -1.05
C ALA A 137 -14.97 -5.77 -1.83
N SER A 138 -14.15 -4.89 -2.40
CA SER A 138 -12.96 -5.28 -3.16
C SER A 138 -11.89 -5.96 -2.28
N LEU A 139 -11.71 -5.49 -1.05
CA LEU A 139 -10.77 -6.09 -0.10
C LEU A 139 -11.24 -7.48 0.36
N ALA A 140 -12.55 -7.64 0.62
CA ALA A 140 -13.12 -8.94 0.96
C ALA A 140 -13.00 -9.94 -0.20
N ALA A 141 -13.20 -9.50 -1.44
CA ALA A 141 -13.03 -10.33 -2.62
C ALA A 141 -11.58 -10.82 -2.78
N LEU A 142 -10.59 -9.95 -2.51
CA LEU A 142 -9.17 -10.33 -2.54
C LEU A 142 -8.85 -11.45 -1.54
N SER A 143 -9.40 -11.37 -0.32
CA SER A 143 -9.23 -12.41 0.70
C SER A 143 -9.95 -13.73 0.33
N ALA A 144 -11.10 -13.66 -0.33
CA ALA A 144 -11.92 -14.84 -0.67
C ALA A 144 -11.37 -15.68 -1.83
N GLN A 145 -10.65 -15.07 -2.78
CA GLN A 145 -10.11 -15.75 -3.97
C GLN A 145 -9.14 -16.91 -3.64
N ASN A 146 -8.52 -16.89 -2.46
CA ASN A 146 -7.54 -17.91 -2.06
C ASN A 146 -8.14 -19.12 -1.32
N HIS A 147 -9.42 -19.08 -0.92
CA HIS A 147 -10.09 -20.24 -0.33
C HIS A 147 -10.54 -21.28 -1.38
N HIS A 148 -10.58 -20.92 -2.67
CA HIS A 148 -10.98 -21.84 -3.74
C HIS A 148 -9.82 -22.63 -4.37
N GLY A 149 -8.57 -22.38 -3.97
CA GLY A 149 -7.38 -23.08 -4.51
C GLY A 149 -6.97 -24.36 -3.75
N MET A 150 -7.62 -24.68 -2.62
CA MET A 150 -7.23 -25.82 -1.76
C MET A 150 -8.07 -27.09 -1.94
N SER A 151 -8.96 -27.14 -2.92
CA SER A 151 -9.73 -28.35 -3.23
C SER A 151 -9.48 -28.75 -4.67
N LEU A 152 -8.47 -29.60 -4.88
CA LEU A 152 -8.33 -30.60 -5.94
C LEU A 152 -6.91 -31.17 -5.87
N HIS A 153 -6.71 -32.18 -5.02
CA HIS A 153 -6.04 -33.46 -5.32
C HIS A 153 -5.93 -34.32 -4.07
#